data_AF-A0A383AUL0-F1
#
_entry.id   AF-A0A383AUL0-F1
#
_cell.length_a   1.000
_cell.length_b   1.000
_cell.length_c   1.000
_cell.angle_alpha   90.00
_cell.angle_beta   90.00
_cell.angle_gamma   90.00
#
_symmetry.space_group_name_H-M   'P 1'
#
loop_
_entity.id
_entity.type
_entity.pdbx_description
1 polymer ?
#
loop_
_entity_poly.entity_id
_entity_poly.type
_entity_poly.pdbx_seq_one_letter_code
_entity_poly.pdbx_strand_id
1 'polypeptide(L)'
;MIDIQLQPENAKAVITIDGQLFTEYRYGHYVCRPFFYPVMTPKGGGLTRAYPMEEVEGETQDHYHHRGIYTAHGLVNGENLWDEGTGHGAMLQRGEPVVGVEDGEVQIDG
;
A
#
# COMPACT_ATOMS: atom_id res chain seq x y z
N MET A 1 19.45 -8.21 -2.39
CA MET A 1 19.40 -6.96 -3.18
C MET A 1 17.98 -6.46 -3.17
N ILE A 2 17.77 -5.24 -2.68
CA ILE A 2 16.47 -4.57 -2.74
C ILE A 2 16.37 -3.85 -4.08
N ASP A 3 15.22 -3.97 -4.75
CA ASP A 3 14.91 -3.24 -5.98
C ASP A 3 13.51 -2.65 -5.89
N ILE A 4 13.33 -1.44 -6.43
CA ILE A 4 12.05 -0.75 -6.50
C ILE A 4 11.79 -0.33 -7.94
N GLN A 5 10.69 -0.85 -8.51
CA GLN A 5 10.27 -0.53 -9.87
C GLN A 5 8.94 0.25 -9.85
N LEU A 6 8.97 1.49 -10.33
CA LEU A 6 7.74 2.26 -10.56
C LEU A 6 6.95 1.67 -11.73
N GLN A 7 5.63 1.59 -11.55
CA GLN A 7 4.65 1.24 -12.58
C GLN A 7 3.51 2.29 -12.54
N PRO A 8 3.76 3.52 -13.03
CA PRO A 8 2.82 4.63 -12.90
C PRO A 8 1.48 4.37 -13.60
N GLU A 9 1.48 3.63 -14.71
CA GLU A 9 0.28 3.21 -15.42
C GLU A 9 -0.65 2.30 -14.59
N ASN A 10 -0.09 1.65 -13.58
CA ASN A 10 -0.81 0.82 -12.62
C ASN A 10 -0.93 1.49 -11.24
N ALA A 11 -0.44 2.74 -11.12
CA ALA A 11 -0.34 3.50 -9.89
C ALA A 11 0.18 2.67 -8.71
N LYS A 12 1.33 2.03 -8.95
CA LYS A 12 2.07 1.28 -7.92
C LYS A 12 3.59 1.37 -8.10
N ALA A 13 4.31 1.04 -7.04
CA ALA A 13 5.73 0.70 -7.07
C ALA A 13 5.88 -0.73 -6.57
N VAL A 14 6.61 -1.57 -7.30
CA VAL A 14 6.87 -2.97 -6.94
C VAL A 14 8.21 -3.04 -6.23
N ILE A 15 8.22 -3.62 -5.03
CA ILE A 15 9.42 -3.77 -4.20
C ILE A 15 9.77 -5.25 -4.15
N THR A 16 11.00 -5.58 -4.55
CA THR A 16 11.54 -6.94 -4.52
C THR A 16 12.77 -7.04 -3.64
N ILE A 17 12.98 -8.23 -3.07
CA ILE A 17 14.19 -8.60 -2.33
C ILE A 17 14.74 -9.86 -2.98
N ASP A 18 15.97 -9.79 -3.48
CA ASP A 18 16.64 -10.88 -4.22
C ASP A 18 15.82 -11.40 -5.40
N GLY A 19 15.12 -10.48 -6.09
CA GLY A 19 14.26 -10.78 -7.24
C GLY A 19 12.91 -11.40 -6.88
N GLN A 20 12.60 -11.59 -5.59
CA GLN A 20 11.32 -12.08 -5.12
C GLN A 20 10.44 -10.92 -4.65
N LEU A 21 9.14 -10.98 -4.95
CA LEU A 21 8.18 -9.98 -4.50
C LEU A 21 8.19 -9.89 -2.98
N PHE A 22 8.45 -8.70 -2.45
CA PHE A 22 8.30 -8.39 -1.03
C PHE A 22 6.98 -7.67 -0.78
N THR A 23 6.74 -6.57 -1.49
CA THR A 23 5.48 -5.83 -1.41
C THR A 23 5.26 -4.90 -2.60
N GLU A 24 4.08 -4.30 -2.70
CA GLU A 24 3.79 -3.23 -3.65
C GLU A 24 3.28 -2.02 -2.88
N TYR A 25 3.87 -0.85 -3.11
CA TYR A 25 3.29 0.43 -2.70
C TYR A 25 2.20 0.80 -3.72
N ARG A 26 0.94 0.80 -3.30
CA ARG A 26 -0.22 1.11 -4.16
C ARG A 26 -0.75 2.48 -3.81
N TYR A 27 -0.92 3.34 -4.81
CA TYR A 27 -1.33 4.74 -4.66
C TYR A 27 -2.36 5.12 -5.74
N GLY A 28 -2.81 6.38 -5.73
CA GLY A 28 -3.71 6.91 -6.75
C GLY A 28 -5.17 6.99 -6.31
N HIS A 29 -6.02 7.51 -7.20
CA HIS A 29 -7.39 7.94 -6.86
C HIS A 29 -8.41 6.80 -6.68
N TYR A 30 -8.03 5.56 -6.97
CA TYR A 30 -8.89 4.39 -6.73
C TYR A 30 -8.86 3.92 -5.28
N VAL A 31 -7.96 4.46 -4.45
CA VAL A 31 -7.90 4.26 -3.01
C VAL A 31 -7.91 5.59 -2.27
N CYS A 32 -8.47 5.58 -1.06
CA CYS A 32 -8.51 6.77 -0.21
C CYS A 32 -7.19 7.04 0.51
N ARG A 33 -6.29 6.05 0.55
CA ARG A 33 -4.95 6.14 1.13
C ARG A 33 -3.99 5.15 0.48
N PRO A 34 -2.74 5.53 0.22
CA PRO A 34 -1.71 4.59 -0.17
C PRO A 34 -1.47 3.52 0.88
N PHE A 35 -1.11 2.34 0.42
CA PHE A 35 -0.90 1.18 1.27
C PHE A 35 0.08 0.21 0.62
N PHE A 36 0.61 -0.70 1.44
CA PHE A 36 1.48 -1.78 1.01
C PHE A 36 0.72 -3.11 1.04
N TYR A 37 0.64 -3.77 -0.12
CA TYR A 37 0.04 -5.10 -0.23
C TYR A 37 0.51 -5.83 -1.51
N PRO A 38 0.74 -7.15 -1.45
CA PRO A 38 0.83 -7.98 -0.24
C PRO A 38 2.12 -7.69 0.52
N VAL A 39 2.27 -8.14 1.77
CA VAL A 39 3.59 -8.22 2.42
C VAL A 39 3.98 -9.68 2.49
N MET A 40 5.08 -10.04 1.83
CA MET A 40 5.50 -11.44 1.66
C MET A 40 6.65 -11.80 2.59
N THR A 41 6.59 -13.02 3.12
CA THR A 41 7.73 -13.64 3.80
C THR A 41 8.74 -14.18 2.76
N PRO A 42 10.02 -14.41 3.14
CA PRO A 42 11.01 -14.99 2.22
C PRO A 42 10.66 -16.38 1.67
N LYS A 43 9.70 -17.09 2.29
CA LYS A 43 9.21 -18.40 1.83
C LYS A 43 7.98 -18.29 0.93
N GLY A 44 7.55 -17.08 0.58
CA GLY A 44 6.40 -16.83 -0.29
C GLY A 44 5.04 -16.87 0.42
N GLY A 45 4.99 -16.96 1.75
CA GLY A 45 3.73 -16.82 2.50
C GLY A 45 3.38 -15.35 2.72
N GLY A 46 2.10 -14.98 2.56
CA GLY A 46 1.60 -13.65 2.89
C GLY A 46 1.56 -13.40 4.40
N LEU A 47 2.08 -12.26 4.83
CA LEU A 47 2.08 -11.79 6.23
C LEU A 47 0.85 -10.91 6.53
N THR A 48 0.42 -10.11 5.56
CA THR A 48 -0.83 -9.34 5.64
C THR A 48 -2.01 -10.21 5.23
N ARG A 49 -3.17 -9.97 5.86
CA ARG A 49 -4.45 -10.54 5.41
C ARG A 49 -4.77 -10.16 3.96
N ALA A 50 -5.55 -10.97 3.24
CA ALA A 50 -5.79 -10.80 1.80
C ALA A 50 -6.96 -9.85 1.50
N TYR A 51 -8.01 -9.89 2.31
CA TYR A 51 -9.17 -8.99 2.16
C TYR A 51 -8.80 -7.53 2.49
N PRO A 52 -9.28 -6.53 1.73
CA PRO A 52 -10.20 -6.63 0.58
C PRO A 52 -9.53 -6.72 -0.80
N MET A 53 -8.21 -6.93 -0.87
CA MET A 53 -7.50 -6.96 -2.17
C MET A 53 -7.76 -8.27 -2.92
N GLU A 54 -7.96 -9.36 -2.18
CA GLU A 54 -8.26 -10.68 -2.71
C GLU A 54 -9.37 -11.35 -1.88
N GLU A 55 -10.16 -12.21 -2.52
CA GLU A 55 -11.14 -13.06 -1.84
C GLU A 55 -10.52 -14.44 -1.61
N VAL A 56 -10.29 -14.78 -0.35
CA VAL A 56 -9.77 -16.09 0.07
C VAL A 56 -10.86 -16.86 0.81
N GLU A 57 -11.10 -18.10 0.42
CA GLU A 57 -12.10 -18.96 1.06
C GLU A 57 -11.83 -19.10 2.57
N GLY A 58 -12.84 -18.81 3.38
CA GLY A 58 -12.75 -18.86 4.83
C GLY A 58 -12.19 -17.60 5.50
N GLU A 59 -11.70 -16.61 4.74
CA GLU A 59 -11.33 -15.30 5.30
C GLU A 59 -12.58 -14.44 5.57
N THR A 60 -12.59 -13.69 6.68
CA THR A 60 -13.68 -12.75 6.98
C THR A 60 -13.66 -11.57 6.00
N GLN A 61 -14.82 -11.08 5.59
CA GLN A 61 -14.93 -9.89 4.74
C GLN A 61 -15.35 -8.65 5.55
N ASP A 62 -14.77 -8.52 6.74
CA ASP A 62 -15.03 -7.41 7.66
C ASP A 62 -13.96 -6.31 7.52
N HIS A 63 -14.29 -5.09 7.94
CA HIS A 63 -13.34 -3.98 8.02
C HIS A 63 -12.52 -3.77 6.73
N TYR A 64 -13.20 -3.60 5.58
CA TYR A 64 -12.57 -3.40 4.27
C TYR A 64 -11.61 -2.19 4.19
N HIS A 65 -11.66 -1.28 5.15
CA HIS A 65 -10.69 -0.19 5.27
C HIS A 65 -9.29 -0.65 5.74
N HIS A 66 -9.13 -1.88 6.26
CA HIS A 66 -7.86 -2.45 6.72
C HIS A 66 -7.03 -3.06 5.57
N ARG A 67 -6.40 -2.20 4.75
CA ARG A 67 -5.61 -2.61 3.57
C ARG A 67 -4.12 -2.81 3.88
N GLY A 68 -3.69 -4.04 4.16
CA GLY A 68 -2.26 -4.35 4.31
C GLY A 68 -1.56 -3.47 5.36
N ILE A 69 -0.47 -2.79 4.97
CA ILE A 69 0.18 -1.77 5.82
C ILE A 69 -0.11 -0.37 5.27
N TYR A 70 -0.62 0.52 6.10
CA TYR A 70 -0.90 1.91 5.75
C TYR A 70 -0.78 2.79 6.99
N THR A 71 -0.69 4.10 6.76
CA THR A 71 -0.84 5.10 7.81
C THR A 71 -2.19 5.78 7.68
N ALA A 72 -2.82 6.09 8.80
CA ALA A 72 -4.05 6.87 8.83
C ALA A 72 -4.18 7.65 10.13
N HIS A 73 -4.85 8.79 10.02
CA HIS A 73 -5.37 9.53 11.17
C HIS A 73 -6.87 9.25 11.32
N GLY A 74 -7.44 9.50 12.50
CA GLY A 74 -8.88 9.49 12.69
C GLY A 74 -9.52 10.73 12.07
N LEU A 75 -10.11 11.59 12.88
CA LEU A 75 -10.66 12.86 12.41
C LEU A 75 -9.57 13.92 12.28
N VAL A 76 -9.46 14.54 11.09
CA VAL A 76 -8.63 15.72 10.84
C VAL A 76 -9.52 16.79 10.22
N ASN A 77 -9.68 17.93 10.91
CA ASN A 77 -10.54 19.03 10.48
C ASN A 77 -12.00 18.63 10.16
N GLY A 78 -12.51 17.58 10.83
CA GLY A 78 -13.86 17.06 10.61
C GLY A 78 -13.96 15.92 9.58
N GLU A 79 -12.87 15.62 8.87
CA GLU A 79 -12.81 14.54 7.88
C GLU A 79 -12.25 13.26 8.50
N ASN A 80 -12.93 12.12 8.30
CA ASN A 80 -12.47 10.82 8.80
C ASN A 80 -11.50 10.17 7.79
N LEU A 81 -10.22 10.09 8.12
CA LEU A 81 -9.18 9.54 7.24
C LEU A 81 -8.90 8.03 7.46
N TRP A 82 -9.54 7.42 8.46
CA TRP A 82 -9.38 6.01 8.80
C TRP A 82 -10.40 5.10 8.11
N ASP A 83 -11.63 5.58 7.90
CA ASP A 83 -12.70 4.80 7.26
C ASP A 83 -12.60 4.84 5.72
N GLU A 84 -13.47 4.08 5.05
CA GLU A 84 -13.73 4.07 3.60
C GLU A 84 -15.24 4.14 3.26
N GLY A 85 -16.10 4.36 4.26
CA GLY A 85 -17.54 4.55 4.06
C GLY A 85 -17.94 5.96 3.58
N THR A 86 -19.21 6.15 3.23
CA THR A 86 -19.72 7.44 2.73
C THR A 86 -19.31 8.62 3.61
N GLY A 87 -18.68 9.63 3.02
CA GLY A 87 -18.23 10.84 3.73
C GLY A 87 -16.87 10.72 4.41
N HIS A 88 -16.09 9.67 4.11
CA HIS A 88 -14.67 9.60 4.51
C HIS A 88 -13.82 10.64 3.76
N GLY A 89 -12.70 11.04 4.37
CA GLY A 89 -11.66 11.84 3.73
C GLY A 89 -10.57 10.97 3.08
N ALA A 90 -9.59 11.60 2.43
CA ALA A 90 -8.51 10.90 1.74
C ALA A 90 -7.13 11.46 2.11
N MET A 91 -6.12 10.60 2.11
CA MET A 91 -4.70 10.94 2.20
C MET A 91 -4.03 10.44 0.93
N LEU A 92 -3.74 11.31 -0.02
CA LEU A 92 -3.23 10.89 -1.32
C LEU A 92 -1.70 11.00 -1.40
N GLN A 93 -1.09 10.12 -2.19
CA GLN A 93 0.27 10.32 -2.67
C GLN A 93 0.36 11.70 -3.32
N ARG A 94 1.36 12.47 -2.93
CA ARG A 94 1.65 13.75 -3.57
C ARG A 94 2.44 13.47 -4.86
N GLY A 95 2.03 14.13 -5.95
CA GLY A 95 2.69 14.02 -7.24
C GLY A 95 2.84 12.59 -7.77
N GLU A 96 3.70 12.44 -8.76
CA GLU A 96 4.18 11.14 -9.19
C GLU A 96 5.36 10.74 -8.31
N PRO A 97 5.35 9.53 -7.72
CA PRO A 97 6.46 9.09 -6.88
C PRO A 97 7.74 8.96 -7.69
N VAL A 98 8.88 9.21 -7.04
CA VAL A 98 10.21 9.00 -7.62
C VAL A 98 10.97 7.98 -6.79
N VAL A 99 11.78 7.15 -7.47
CA VAL A 99 12.67 6.20 -6.81
C VAL A 99 14.07 6.77 -6.79
N GLY A 100 14.65 6.86 -5.60
CA GLY A 100 15.99 7.36 -5.38
C GLY A 100 16.84 6.37 -4.58
N VAL A 101 18.15 6.60 -4.60
CA VAL A 101 19.09 5.97 -3.68
C VAL A 101 19.83 7.08 -2.96
N GLU A 102 19.75 7.11 -1.63
CA GLU A 102 20.41 8.08 -0.78
C GLU A 102 21.13 7.33 0.35
N ASP A 103 22.43 7.59 0.54
CA ASP A 103 23.27 6.92 1.54
C ASP A 103 23.22 5.38 1.56
N GLY A 104 22.93 4.77 0.40
CA GLY A 104 22.80 3.32 0.25
C GLY A 104 21.42 2.76 0.62
N GLU A 105 20.48 3.63 0.99
CA GLU A 105 19.07 3.31 1.18
C GLU A 105 18.28 3.59 -0.11
N VAL A 106 17.44 2.64 -0.50
CA VAL A 106 16.51 2.84 -1.63
C VAL A 106 15.23 3.44 -1.08
N GLN A 107 14.79 4.56 -1.65
CA GLN A 107 13.62 5.31 -1.18
C GLN A 107 12.60 5.57 -2.30
N ILE A 108 11.33 5.66 -1.90
CA ILE A 108 10.24 6.22 -2.71
C ILE A 108 9.88 7.56 -2.08
N ASP A 109 10.08 8.64 -2.81
CA ASP A 109 9.70 10.00 -2.39
C ASP A 109 8.35 10.41 -3.02
N GLY A 110 7.64 11.35 -2.39
CA GLY A 110 6.34 11.87 -2.81
C GLY A 110 6.19 13.39 -2.76
#